data_AF-A0A9P7C2T1-F1
#
_entry.id   AF-A0A9P7C2T1-F1
#
_cell.length_a   1.000
_cell.length_b   1.000
_cell.length_c   1.000
_cell.angle_alpha   90.00
_cell.angle_beta   90.00
_cell.angle_gamma   90.00
#
_symmetry.space_group_name_H-M   'P 1'
#
loop_
_entity.id
_entity.type
_entity.pdbx_description
1 polymer ?
#
loop_
_entity_poly.entity_id
_entity_poly.type
_entity_poly.pdbx_seq_one_letter_code
_entity_poly.pdbx_strand_id
1 'polypeptide(L)'
;MCTFVTLFLPTSFAHVEAAAIMERSGRRLFAQASPSLQAAVGPSCQPWLSAAHCDCGTALGAARAEPAWKGDAERWRKKGWSEAKIARALAEQLAHFQQERQARRSEGLGDAGQWLQRIDALLQAGAARIGLLVRDYDGAVGARQPKPPECRWVRAQLTAADLLGFEPGTLHWIERG
;
A
#
# COMPACT_ATOMS: atom_id res chain seq x y z
N MET A 1 4.78 -0.58 -15.01
CA MET A 1 5.11 -0.27 -13.61
C MET A 1 4.53 -1.37 -12.73
N CYS A 2 5.29 -1.86 -11.76
CA CYS A 2 4.79 -2.80 -10.75
C CYS A 2 4.95 -2.18 -9.36
N THR A 3 3.93 -2.32 -8.52
CA THR A 3 3.98 -1.88 -7.11
C THR A 3 4.65 -2.94 -6.26
N PHE A 4 5.48 -2.52 -5.31
CA PHE A 4 6.08 -3.39 -4.30
C PHE A 4 5.94 -2.75 -2.93
N VAL A 5 5.70 -3.61 -1.93
CA VAL A 5 5.75 -3.26 -0.52
C VAL A 5 7.06 -3.82 0.04
N THR A 6 7.94 -2.91 0.46
CA THR A 6 9.19 -3.24 1.17
C THR A 6 8.99 -3.05 2.68
N LEU A 7 9.28 -4.10 3.43
CA LEU A 7 9.40 -4.09 4.88
C LEU A 7 10.86 -3.88 5.28
N PHE A 8 11.09 -2.99 6.23
CA PHE A 8 12.40 -2.81 6.86
C PHE A 8 12.33 -3.34 8.28
N LEU A 9 13.11 -4.38 8.54
CA LEU A 9 13.18 -5.03 9.85
C LEU A 9 14.52 -4.74 10.52
N PRO A 10 14.57 -4.57 11.86
CA PRO A 10 15.84 -4.43 12.57
C PRO A 10 16.72 -5.66 12.32
N THR A 11 18.02 -5.46 12.07
CA THR A 11 18.95 -6.59 11.86
C THR A 11 19.16 -7.44 13.11
N SER A 12 18.85 -6.90 14.29
CA SER A 12 18.80 -7.64 15.55
C SER A 12 17.57 -8.53 15.71
N PHE A 13 16.54 -8.37 14.88
CA PHE A 13 15.33 -9.18 14.93
C PHE A 13 15.49 -10.48 14.14
N ALA A 14 15.07 -11.60 14.71
CA ALA A 14 15.28 -12.91 14.13
C ALA A 14 14.50 -13.07 12.81
N HIS A 15 15.21 -13.28 11.70
CA HIS A 15 14.59 -13.46 10.38
C HIS A 15 13.60 -14.64 10.35
N VAL A 16 13.93 -15.77 10.99
CA VAL A 16 13.06 -16.95 11.04
C VAL A 16 11.70 -16.62 11.67
N GLU A 17 11.70 -15.81 12.72
CA GLU A 17 10.48 -15.38 13.39
C GLU A 17 9.68 -14.40 12.52
N ALA A 18 10.35 -13.44 11.90
CA ALA A 18 9.74 -12.53 10.94
C ALA A 18 9.08 -13.28 9.77
N ALA A 19 9.78 -14.28 9.21
CA ALA A 19 9.30 -15.10 8.11
C ALA A 19 8.06 -15.90 8.53
N ALA A 20 8.08 -16.54 9.70
CA ALA A 20 6.95 -17.29 10.23
C ALA A 20 5.71 -16.41 10.49
N ILE A 21 5.90 -15.16 10.94
CA ILE A 21 4.81 -14.20 11.10
C ILE A 21 4.18 -13.84 9.75
N MET A 22 5.02 -13.54 8.75
CA MET A 22 4.53 -13.18 7.42
C MET A 22 3.84 -14.37 6.74
N GLU A 23 4.39 -15.58 6.85
CA GLU A 23 3.85 -16.80 6.24
C GLU A 23 2.47 -17.17 6.78
N ARG A 24 2.24 -17.07 8.09
CA ARG A 24 0.92 -17.29 8.70
C ARG A 24 -0.17 -16.38 8.14
N SER A 25 0.23 -15.23 7.61
CA SER A 25 -0.67 -14.23 7.03
C SER A 25 -0.72 -14.28 5.50
N GLY A 26 -0.18 -15.32 4.87
CA GLY A 26 -0.20 -15.52 3.41
C GLY A 26 0.83 -14.71 2.62
N ARG A 27 1.83 -14.11 3.28
CA ARG A 27 2.92 -13.37 2.63
C ARG A 27 4.27 -14.02 2.92
N ARG A 28 5.30 -13.71 2.13
CA ARG A 28 6.65 -14.24 2.33
C ARG A 28 7.65 -13.09 2.23
N LEU A 29 8.76 -13.22 2.97
CA LEU A 29 9.84 -12.23 2.93
C LEU A 29 10.88 -12.67 1.90
N PHE A 30 11.16 -11.79 0.95
CA PHE A 30 12.22 -11.97 -0.03
C PHE A 30 13.27 -10.88 0.19
N ALA A 31 14.53 -11.26 0.37
CA ALA A 31 15.58 -10.28 0.59
C ALA A 31 15.67 -9.32 -0.61
N GLN A 32 15.60 -8.02 -0.36
CA GLN A 32 15.76 -7.03 -1.41
C GLN A 32 17.22 -6.62 -1.51
N ALA A 33 17.93 -7.09 -2.53
CA ALA A 33 19.27 -6.61 -2.84
C ALA A 33 19.20 -5.19 -3.45
N SER A 34 19.08 -4.17 -2.59
CA SER A 34 19.10 -2.76 -3.00
C SER A 34 20.14 -1.98 -2.18
N PRO A 35 21.37 -1.82 -2.71
CA PRO A 35 22.41 -1.04 -2.03
C PRO A 35 21.99 0.39 -1.73
N SER A 36 21.17 1.02 -2.58
CA SER A 36 20.67 2.38 -2.35
C SER A 36 19.68 2.46 -1.18
N LEU A 37 18.77 1.49 -1.03
CA LEU A 37 17.88 1.47 0.12
C LEU A 37 18.62 1.11 1.39
N GLN A 38 19.56 0.16 1.34
CA GLN A 38 20.40 -0.20 2.47
C GLN A 38 21.22 1.00 2.97
N ALA A 39 21.80 1.78 2.06
CA ALA A 39 22.51 3.02 2.40
C ALA A 39 21.58 4.09 3.00
N ALA A 40 20.33 4.16 2.55
CA ALA A 40 19.36 5.13 3.04
C ALA A 40 18.90 4.86 4.48
N VAL A 41 18.72 3.58 4.84
CA VAL A 41 18.23 3.17 6.18
C VAL A 41 19.34 2.82 7.18
N GLY A 42 20.57 2.61 6.70
CA GLY A 42 21.72 2.25 7.51
C GLY A 42 21.79 0.76 7.86
N PRO A 43 22.85 0.32 8.56
CA PRO A 43 23.14 -1.10 8.82
C PRO A 43 22.23 -1.74 9.88
N SER A 44 21.45 -0.95 10.61
CA SER A 44 20.56 -1.44 11.67
C SER A 44 19.24 -2.00 11.14
N CYS A 45 18.97 -1.89 9.84
CA CYS A 45 17.74 -2.36 9.22
C CYS A 45 18.02 -3.07 7.90
N GLN A 46 17.25 -4.12 7.60
CA GLN A 46 17.33 -4.89 6.37
C GLN A 46 16.02 -4.74 5.58
N PRO A 47 16.07 -4.44 4.26
CA PRO A 47 14.89 -4.40 3.40
C PRO A 47 14.47 -5.80 2.91
N TRP A 48 13.16 -6.06 2.94
CA TRP A 48 12.52 -7.29 2.51
C TRP A 48 11.29 -6.98 1.67
N LEU A 49 11.17 -7.61 0.49
CA LEU A 49 9.93 -7.57 -0.29
C LEU A 49 8.90 -8.50 0.33
N SER A 50 7.63 -8.09 0.26
CA SER A 50 6.51 -8.88 0.78
C SER A 50 5.90 -9.88 -0.21
N ALA A 51 6.33 -9.81 -1.47
CA ALA A 51 5.88 -10.65 -2.58
C ALA A 51 7.04 -10.99 -3.53
N ALA A 52 6.95 -12.15 -4.17
CA ALA A 52 7.97 -12.62 -5.12
C ALA A 52 7.93 -11.85 -6.46
N HIS A 53 6.73 -11.52 -6.94
CA HIS A 53 6.52 -10.92 -8.26
C HIS A 53 6.16 -9.44 -8.20
N CYS A 54 5.10 -9.09 -7.45
CA CYS A 54 4.70 -7.71 -7.15
C CYS A 54 3.58 -7.70 -6.12
N ASP A 55 3.32 -6.52 -5.57
CA ASP A 55 2.19 -6.17 -4.71
C ASP A 55 1.16 -5.33 -5.47
N CYS A 56 1.03 -5.52 -6.79
CA CYS A 56 0.03 -4.82 -7.59
C CYS A 56 -1.38 -5.10 -7.03
N GLY A 57 -2.16 -4.03 -6.85
CA GLY A 57 -3.48 -4.13 -6.21
C GLY A 57 -3.44 -4.09 -4.68
N THR A 58 -2.28 -3.89 -4.05
CA THR A 58 -2.19 -3.56 -2.62
C THR A 58 -3.03 -2.33 -2.31
N ALA A 59 -3.71 -2.36 -1.16
CA ALA A 59 -4.49 -1.22 -0.71
C ALA A 59 -3.62 -0.13 -0.06
N LEU A 60 -2.40 -0.48 0.34
CA LEU A 60 -1.45 0.45 0.95
C LEU A 60 -1.11 1.59 0.00
N GLY A 61 -1.32 2.82 0.46
CA GLY A 61 -1.09 4.03 -0.35
C GLY A 61 -1.98 4.17 -1.59
N ALA A 62 -3.04 3.38 -1.71
CA ALA A 62 -3.95 3.40 -2.86
C ALA A 62 -4.88 4.64 -2.89
N ALA A 63 -4.98 5.40 -1.79
CA ALA A 63 -5.91 6.53 -1.68
C ALA A 63 -5.68 7.65 -2.73
N ARG A 64 -4.50 7.72 -3.36
CA ARG A 64 -4.16 8.79 -4.33
C ARG A 64 -4.73 8.59 -5.74
N ALA A 65 -5.14 7.38 -6.12
CA ALA A 65 -5.40 7.05 -7.53
C ALA A 65 -6.89 6.81 -7.86
N GLU A 66 -7.83 7.32 -7.06
CA GLU A 66 -9.25 7.17 -7.39
C GLU A 66 -9.59 7.98 -8.66
N PRO A 67 -10.02 7.32 -9.75
CA PRO A 67 -10.33 8.02 -10.99
C PRO A 67 -11.52 8.95 -10.77
N ALA A 68 -11.38 10.21 -11.18
CA ALA A 68 -12.48 11.16 -11.16
C ALA A 68 -13.64 10.63 -12.01
N TRP A 69 -14.86 10.67 -11.48
CA TRP A 69 -16.07 10.35 -12.25
C TRP A 69 -16.17 11.31 -13.45
N LYS A 70 -16.20 10.75 -14.66
CA LYS A 70 -16.45 11.49 -15.90
C LYS A 70 -17.74 10.97 -16.49
N GLY A 71 -18.80 11.76 -16.40
CA GLY A 71 -20.09 11.44 -17.02
C GLY A 71 -20.03 11.60 -18.55
N ASP A 72 -20.74 10.72 -19.26
CA ASP A 72 -20.77 10.65 -20.73
C ASP A 72 -21.86 11.56 -21.37
N ALA A 73 -22.35 12.57 -20.63
CA ALA A 73 -23.51 13.37 -21.00
C ALA A 73 -23.43 13.97 -22.41
N GLU A 74 -22.29 14.56 -22.75
CA GLU A 74 -22.05 15.23 -24.04
C GLU A 74 -22.06 14.24 -25.22
N ARG A 75 -21.55 13.03 -24.99
CA ARG A 75 -21.57 11.95 -25.97
C ARG A 75 -23.00 11.48 -26.25
N TRP A 76 -23.87 11.45 -25.23
CA TRP A 76 -25.26 11.04 -25.39
C TRP A 76 -26.13 12.14 -26.02
N ARG A 77 -25.87 13.42 -25.73
CA ARG A 77 -26.48 14.54 -26.46
C ARG A 77 -26.22 14.46 -27.95
N LYS A 78 -24.97 14.24 -28.35
CA LYS A 78 -24.58 14.05 -29.76
C LYS A 78 -25.25 12.84 -30.43
N LYS A 79 -25.73 11.86 -29.64
CA LYS A 79 -26.48 10.69 -30.12
C LYS A 79 -28.00 10.92 -30.14
N GLY A 80 -28.48 12.15 -29.89
CA GLY A 80 -29.89 12.50 -29.93
C GLY A 80 -30.71 12.00 -28.73
N TRP A 81 -30.07 11.70 -27.59
CA TRP A 81 -30.81 11.34 -26.39
C TRP A 81 -31.54 12.56 -25.82
N SER A 82 -32.74 12.35 -25.26
CA SER A 82 -33.44 13.38 -24.51
C SER A 82 -32.74 13.68 -23.19
N GLU A 83 -32.85 14.91 -22.68
CA GLU A 83 -32.26 15.30 -21.39
C GLU A 83 -32.74 14.41 -20.23
N ALA A 84 -34.01 13.99 -20.23
CA ALA A 84 -34.53 13.07 -19.23
C ALA A 84 -33.85 11.69 -19.26
N LYS A 85 -33.53 11.18 -20.45
CA LYS A 85 -32.81 9.91 -20.63
C LYS A 85 -31.34 10.04 -20.21
N ILE A 86 -30.72 11.18 -20.52
CA ILE A 86 -29.35 11.50 -20.09
C ILE A 86 -29.26 11.59 -18.58
N ALA A 87 -30.17 12.33 -17.93
CA ALA A 87 -30.19 12.49 -16.48
C ALA A 87 -30.32 11.14 -15.74
N ARG A 88 -31.20 10.25 -16.23
CA ARG A 88 -31.35 8.91 -15.67
C ARG A 88 -30.08 8.08 -15.80
N ALA A 89 -29.48 8.05 -16.99
CA ALA A 89 -28.27 7.28 -17.23
C ALA A 89 -27.06 7.81 -16.44
N LEU A 90 -26.96 9.13 -16.24
CA LEU A 90 -25.93 9.72 -15.37
C LEU A 90 -26.14 9.32 -13.90
N ALA A 91 -27.38 9.32 -13.41
CA ALA A 91 -27.70 8.91 -12.05
C ALA A 91 -27.35 7.42 -11.81
N GLU A 92 -27.69 6.55 -12.77
CA GLU A 92 -27.33 5.12 -12.72
C GLU A 92 -25.80 4.92 -12.75
N GLN A 93 -25.09 5.61 -13.64
CA GLN A 93 -23.62 5.54 -13.68
C GLN A 93 -22.97 6.06 -12.39
N LEU A 94 -23.49 7.16 -11.84
CA LEU A 94 -22.97 7.72 -10.59
C LEU A 94 -23.21 6.77 -9.41
N ALA A 95 -24.41 6.18 -9.31
CA ALA A 95 -24.73 5.21 -8.28
C ALA A 95 -23.83 3.97 -8.35
N HIS A 96 -23.63 3.43 -9.56
CA HIS A 96 -22.72 2.30 -9.78
C HIS A 96 -21.28 2.66 -9.42
N PHE A 97 -20.79 3.82 -9.86
CA PHE A 97 -19.45 4.31 -9.53
C PHE A 97 -19.26 4.47 -8.01
N GLN A 98 -20.25 5.02 -7.31
CA GLN A 98 -20.21 5.16 -5.85
C GLN A 98 -20.21 3.80 -5.15
N GLN A 99 -21.02 2.85 -5.61
CA GLN A 99 -21.08 1.50 -5.06
C GLN A 99 -19.74 0.76 -5.23
N GLU A 100 -19.17 0.78 -6.44
CA GLU A 100 -17.85 0.18 -6.69
C GLU A 100 -16.77 0.83 -5.84
N ARG A 101 -16.80 2.17 -5.70
CA ARG A 101 -15.84 2.89 -4.87
C ARG A 101 -15.95 2.49 -3.40
N GLN A 102 -17.17 2.32 -2.89
CA GLN A 102 -17.39 1.83 -1.52
C GLN A 102 -16.88 0.40 -1.35
N ALA A 103 -17.15 -0.48 -2.30
CA ALA A 103 -16.65 -1.86 -2.28
C ALA A 103 -15.12 -1.91 -2.26
N ARG A 104 -14.45 -1.19 -3.18
CA ARG A 104 -12.98 -1.09 -3.24
C ARG A 104 -12.39 -0.54 -1.95
N ARG A 105 -13.01 0.50 -1.37
CA ARG A 105 -12.56 1.06 -0.09
C ARG A 105 -12.71 0.05 1.05
N SER A 106 -13.80 -0.71 1.08
CA SER A 106 -14.03 -1.75 2.08
C SER A 106 -13.01 -2.88 1.97
N GLU A 107 -12.77 -3.37 0.76
CA GLU A 107 -11.73 -4.37 0.48
C GLU A 107 -10.34 -3.86 0.89
N GLY A 108 -10.05 -2.60 0.55
CA GLY A 108 -8.79 -1.97 0.90
C GLY A 108 -8.58 -1.85 2.41
N LEU A 109 -9.61 -1.46 3.16
CA LEU A 109 -9.57 -1.46 4.63
C LEU A 109 -9.31 -2.86 5.20
N GLY A 110 -9.83 -3.91 4.55
CA GLY A 110 -9.54 -5.30 4.90
C GLY A 110 -8.07 -5.67 4.72
N ASP A 111 -7.47 -5.37 3.56
CA ASP A 111 -6.03 -5.60 3.31
C ASP A 111 -5.14 -4.78 4.26
N ALA A 112 -5.44 -3.49 4.45
CA ALA A 112 -4.74 -2.64 5.40
C ALA A 112 -4.87 -3.13 6.85
N GLY A 113 -6.02 -3.68 7.23
CA GLY A 113 -6.23 -4.32 8.52
C GLY A 113 -5.32 -5.54 8.71
N GLN A 114 -5.17 -6.38 7.68
CA GLN A 114 -4.23 -7.50 7.73
C GLN A 114 -2.78 -7.03 7.83
N TRP A 115 -2.42 -5.91 7.19
CA TRP A 115 -1.10 -5.30 7.35
C TRP A 115 -0.84 -4.82 8.77
N LEU A 116 -1.82 -4.19 9.42
CA LEU A 116 -1.71 -3.83 10.83
C LEU A 116 -1.49 -5.06 11.72
N GLN A 117 -2.22 -6.15 11.50
CA GLN A 117 -2.04 -7.39 12.26
C GLN A 117 -0.62 -7.96 12.10
N ARG A 118 -0.04 -7.88 10.90
CA ARG A 118 1.36 -8.28 10.66
C ARG A 118 2.33 -7.39 11.42
N ILE A 119 2.14 -6.07 11.36
CA ILE A 119 2.97 -5.10 12.08
C ILE A 119 2.87 -5.32 13.59
N ASP A 120 1.67 -5.56 14.12
CA ASP A 120 1.47 -5.90 15.53
C ASP A 120 2.21 -7.15 15.94
N ALA A 121 2.07 -8.23 15.15
CA ALA A 121 2.75 -9.49 15.44
C ALA A 121 4.28 -9.33 15.45
N LEU A 122 4.84 -8.57 14.51
CA LEU A 122 6.28 -8.29 14.47
C LEU A 122 6.75 -7.45 15.67
N LEU A 123 6.01 -6.40 16.03
CA LEU A 123 6.34 -5.55 17.18
C LEU A 123 6.19 -6.31 18.52
N GLN A 124 5.18 -7.18 18.64
CA GLN A 124 4.96 -8.02 19.81
C GLN A 124 6.05 -9.10 19.97
N ALA A 125 6.53 -9.64 18.85
CA ALA A 125 7.66 -10.57 18.81
C ALA A 125 9.01 -9.91 19.15
N GLY A 126 9.06 -8.58 19.29
CA GLY A 126 10.24 -7.87 19.78
C GLY A 126 10.99 -7.08 18.72
N ALA A 127 10.44 -6.92 17.51
CA ALA A 127 10.99 -5.94 16.58
C ALA A 127 10.81 -4.52 17.16
N ALA A 128 11.91 -3.79 17.36
CA ALA A 128 11.88 -2.46 17.99
C ALA A 128 11.11 -1.41 17.15
N ARG A 129 11.13 -1.56 15.82
CA ARG A 129 10.44 -0.71 14.85
C ARG A 129 10.27 -1.45 13.54
N ILE A 130 9.26 -1.07 12.74
CA ILE A 130 9.04 -1.59 11.38
C ILE A 130 9.01 -0.44 10.40
N GLY A 131 9.76 -0.53 9.31
CA GLY A 131 9.61 0.40 8.18
C GLY A 131 8.72 -0.21 7.10
N LEU A 132 7.86 0.60 6.50
CA LEU A 132 7.01 0.23 5.37
C LEU A 132 7.20 1.23 4.24
N LEU A 133 7.52 0.75 3.04
CA LEU A 133 7.63 1.55 1.83
C LEU A 133 6.79 0.91 0.73
N VAL A 134 5.82 1.65 0.22
CA VAL A 134 5.07 1.29 -1.00
C VAL A 134 5.67 2.08 -2.15
N ARG A 135 6.09 1.42 -3.22
CA ARG A 135 6.69 2.11 -4.36
C ARG A 135 6.42 1.39 -5.66
N ASP A 136 6.18 2.17 -6.71
CA ASP A 136 6.12 1.66 -8.08
C ASP A 136 7.51 1.64 -8.71
N TYR A 137 7.78 0.57 -9.45
CA TYR A 137 9.04 0.35 -10.15
C TYR A 137 8.78 0.17 -11.65
N ASP A 138 9.53 0.92 -12.46
CA ASP A 138 9.55 0.82 -13.92
C ASP A 138 10.60 -0.17 -14.45
N GLY A 139 11.37 -0.77 -13.56
CA GLY A 139 12.44 -1.71 -13.87
C GLY A 139 12.83 -2.53 -12.65
N ALA A 140 14.10 -2.93 -12.57
CA ALA A 140 14.58 -3.77 -11.50
C ALA A 140 14.40 -3.12 -10.11
N VAL A 141 13.84 -3.89 -9.17
CA VAL A 141 13.59 -3.45 -7.79
C VAL A 141 14.87 -3.11 -7.01
N GLY A 142 16.01 -3.67 -7.44
CA GLY A 142 17.35 -3.38 -6.89
C GLY A 142 18.09 -2.21 -7.54
N ALA A 143 17.52 -1.57 -8.58
CA ALA A 143 18.15 -0.44 -9.25
C ALA A 143 18.40 0.73 -8.28
N ARG A 144 19.37 1.60 -8.61
CA ARG A 144 19.67 2.78 -7.78
C ARG A 144 18.42 3.66 -7.67
N GLN A 145 18.04 3.99 -6.45
CA GLN A 145 16.91 4.88 -6.17
C GLN A 145 17.32 6.04 -5.26
N PRO A 146 16.64 7.20 -5.34
CA PRO A 146 16.80 8.24 -4.34
C PRO A 146 16.36 7.74 -2.97
N LYS A 147 16.99 8.29 -1.92
CA LYS A 147 16.57 8.07 -0.54
C LYS A 147 15.10 8.52 -0.40
N PRO A 148 14.19 7.65 0.07
CA PRO A 148 12.81 8.05 0.32
C PRO A 148 12.77 9.13 1.42
N PRO A 149 11.81 10.08 1.35
CA PRO A 149 11.42 10.84 2.54
C PRO A 149 10.93 9.87 3.63
N GLU A 150 11.04 10.28 4.89
CA GLU A 150 10.71 9.43 6.04
C GLU A 150 9.58 10.05 6.86
N CYS A 151 8.67 9.22 7.34
CA CYS A 151 7.58 9.57 8.24
C CYS A 151 7.58 8.61 9.44
N ARG A 152 7.23 9.09 10.64
CA ARG A 152 7.21 8.27 11.85
C ARG A 152 5.82 8.20 12.45
N TRP A 153 5.47 7.02 12.95
CA TRP A 153 4.18 6.69 13.50
C TRP A 153 4.34 5.96 14.83
N VAL A 154 3.51 6.34 15.79
CA VAL A 154 3.28 5.55 16.99
C VAL A 154 2.20 4.53 16.66
N ARG A 155 2.48 3.24 16.85
CA ARG A 155 1.58 2.14 16.48
C ARG A 155 0.19 2.31 17.08
N ALA A 156 0.09 2.72 18.34
CA ALA A 156 -1.19 2.93 19.03
C ALA A 156 -2.10 3.99 18.36
N GLN A 157 -1.55 4.88 17.54
CA GLN A 157 -2.29 5.94 16.84
C GLN A 157 -2.62 5.56 15.39
N LEU A 158 -2.09 4.45 14.89
CA LEU A 158 -2.20 4.06 13.49
C LEU A 158 -3.43 3.18 13.25
N THR A 159 -4.29 3.60 12.33
CA THR A 159 -5.48 2.86 11.88
C THR A 159 -5.30 2.28 10.49
N ALA A 160 -6.15 1.33 10.11
CA ALA A 160 -6.11 0.75 8.76
C ALA A 160 -6.36 1.82 7.67
N ALA A 161 -7.17 2.84 7.98
CA ALA A 161 -7.42 3.94 7.07
C ALA A 161 -6.16 4.78 6.81
N ASP A 162 -5.30 4.95 7.81
CA ASP A 162 -4.04 5.68 7.65
C ASP A 162 -3.09 4.96 6.70
N LEU A 163 -3.04 3.62 6.75
CA LEU A 163 -2.25 2.81 5.83
C LEU A 163 -2.68 2.97 4.37
N LEU A 164 -3.98 3.17 4.11
CA LEU A 164 -4.49 3.48 2.76
C LEU A 164 -3.98 4.83 2.26
N GLY A 165 -3.74 5.76 3.18
CA GLY A 165 -3.27 7.12 2.93
C GLY A 165 -1.75 7.28 2.93
N PHE A 166 -0.97 6.21 3.17
CA PHE A 166 0.49 6.28 3.10
C PHE A 166 0.94 6.80 1.74
N GLU A 167 1.87 7.75 1.74
CA GLU A 167 2.32 8.35 0.49
C GLU A 167 3.24 7.36 -0.24
N PRO A 168 2.90 6.93 -1.47
CA PRO A 168 3.80 6.08 -2.24
C PRO A 168 5.16 6.77 -2.43
N GLY A 169 6.23 6.01 -2.23
CA GLY A 169 7.61 6.51 -2.29
C GLY A 169 8.16 6.99 -0.95
N THR A 170 7.33 7.18 0.08
CA THR A 170 7.73 7.55 1.44
C THR A 170 7.95 6.31 2.32
N LEU A 171 8.98 6.35 3.16
CA LEU A 171 9.26 5.31 4.14
C LEU A 171 8.57 5.65 5.47
N HIS A 172 7.61 4.83 5.86
CA HIS A 172 6.85 4.97 7.10
C HIS A 172 7.43 4.07 8.19
N TRP A 173 8.07 4.67 9.19
CA TRP A 173 8.53 3.97 10.40
C TRP A 173 7.41 3.88 11.42
N ILE A 174 7.18 2.68 11.95
CA ILE A 174 6.12 2.37 12.91
C ILE A 174 6.77 1.77 14.16
N GLU A 175 6.55 2.41 15.29
CA GLU A 175 7.17 2.06 16.58
C GLU A 175 6.08 1.72 17.60
N ARG A 176 6.38 0.86 18.58
CA ARG A 176 5.38 0.32 19.53
C ARG A 176 4.67 1.42 20.34
N GLY A 177 5.34 2.54 20.60
CA GLY A 177 4.87 3.60 21.51
C GLY A 177 5.06 3.25 22.97
#